data_AF-A0A3Q8X476-F1
#
_entry.id   AF-A0A3Q8X476-F1
#
_cell.length_a   1.000
_cell.length_b   1.000
_cell.length_c   1.000
_cell.angle_alpha   90.00
_cell.angle_beta   90.00
_cell.angle_gamma   90.00
#
_symmetry.space_group_name_H-M   'P 1'
#
loop_
_entity.id
_entity.type
_entity.pdbx_description
1 polymer ?
#
loop_
_entity_poly.entity_id
_entity_poly.type
_entity_poly.pdbx_seq_one_letter_code
_entity_poly.pdbx_strand_id
1 'polypeptide(L)'
;MTKHARSRWISLVLSLAILLGSISFSSSAHAAFGDRITISGTNFYAGGQQIFMNGANTPWNSWNDFGGSFDYNWWNNHFATLHSNGVNATRVWITCNGEVGININSSGQVTGATTAHWSNLDSLFQIAQNNGVYIMATLMSFDHFNNSHTNYQSWRNMLGSDSNIDSYVNNYLIPYVNRYKSNPYLWSIDLMNEPDWVYEDANNGQISWDRLQTYFAKAAVAIHQNSSILTTVGLGMVKYNSSTASGSSGNKISDAALQAKVSSTLAKVDFYSPHYYPWQDPYWGIPFYVTPSSWYLVFDRPVVIGESPALGSTGHTLTSDFSNAYTNGYAGVMPWTSNGVDSNGNMTNLAPATSAFASAHNSLVFPPANSDSAKFNFENGSLQSFYGTNSLTVASSTDRAYAGSYSLKMTANATGATTYYAQLDNPAGLTAGSTVTFRVWVPSGAAITSVQPFIQSNAWAWHGNYQAYSGLTKNAWNTITVTIPSTAPTPMKLIGIELKTSGAWSGSIYVDSIN
;
A
#
# COMPACT_ATOMS: atom_id res chain seq x y z
N MET A 1 -12.43 -56.08 -56.26
CA MET A 1 -12.08 -54.73 -56.72
C MET A 1 -11.27 -54.03 -55.64
N THR A 2 -10.01 -53.78 -55.97
CA THR A 2 -9.04 -52.83 -55.40
C THR A 2 -9.56 -51.73 -54.46
N LYS A 3 -8.98 -51.56 -53.27
CA LYS A 3 -7.91 -50.56 -52.98
C LYS A 3 -7.53 -50.51 -51.47
N HIS A 4 -6.22 -50.70 -51.23
CA HIS A 4 -5.28 -50.09 -50.27
C HIS A 4 -5.74 -49.71 -48.83
N ALA A 5 -5.16 -50.22 -47.74
CA ALA A 5 -3.76 -50.32 -47.24
C ALA A 5 -3.26 -49.13 -46.39
N ARG A 6 -2.71 -49.49 -45.20
CA ARG A 6 -1.62 -48.90 -44.36
C ARG A 6 -2.07 -48.48 -42.94
N SER A 7 -1.63 -49.18 -41.88
CA SER A 7 -0.33 -49.07 -41.15
C SER A 7 -0.23 -47.76 -40.37
N ARG A 8 0.21 -47.63 -39.11
CA ARG A 8 0.77 -48.48 -38.02
C ARG A 8 0.78 -47.52 -36.82
N TRP A 9 0.49 -47.96 -35.60
CA TRP A 9 0.95 -47.25 -34.40
C TRP A 9 1.55 -48.26 -33.43
N ILE A 10 2.82 -48.00 -33.13
CA ILE A 10 3.72 -48.74 -32.25
C ILE A 10 3.38 -48.38 -30.80
N SER A 11 3.21 -49.39 -29.95
CA SER A 11 3.14 -49.22 -28.49
C SER A 11 4.55 -48.97 -27.94
N LEU A 12 4.78 -47.79 -27.36
CA LEU A 12 5.97 -47.49 -26.57
C LEU A 12 5.51 -47.24 -25.13
N VAL A 13 5.83 -48.19 -24.26
CA VAL A 13 5.70 -48.07 -22.80
C VAL A 13 6.84 -47.15 -22.33
N LEU A 14 6.50 -45.98 -21.78
CA LEU A 14 7.43 -45.17 -21.01
C LEU A 14 6.99 -45.11 -19.55
N SER A 15 7.87 -45.63 -18.70
CA SER A 15 7.85 -45.57 -17.25
C SER A 15 7.83 -44.10 -16.77
N LEU A 16 6.75 -43.69 -16.13
CA LEU A 16 6.67 -42.39 -15.45
C LEU A 16 7.18 -42.56 -14.01
N ALA A 17 8.47 -42.27 -13.80
CA ALA A 17 9.00 -42.06 -12.47
C ALA A 17 8.39 -40.76 -11.91
N ILE A 18 7.55 -40.89 -10.89
CA ILE A 18 6.97 -39.77 -10.16
C ILE A 18 8.09 -39.12 -9.35
N LEU A 19 8.68 -38.06 -9.91
CA LEU A 19 9.53 -37.13 -9.18
C LEU A 19 8.59 -36.28 -8.30
N LEU A 20 8.35 -36.73 -7.05
CA LEU A 20 7.77 -35.88 -6.01
C LEU A 20 8.81 -34.81 -5.66
N GLY A 21 8.91 -33.79 -6.52
CA GLY A 21 9.47 -32.51 -6.13
C GLY A 21 8.58 -31.96 -5.04
N SER A 22 9.09 -31.92 -3.82
CA SER A 22 8.53 -31.12 -2.75
C SER A 22 8.42 -29.68 -3.25
N ILE A 23 7.23 -29.29 -3.68
CA ILE A 23 6.86 -27.90 -3.88
C ILE A 23 6.84 -27.32 -2.46
N SER A 24 7.99 -26.85 -2.02
CA SER A 24 8.08 -25.92 -0.90
C SER A 24 7.34 -24.68 -1.35
N PHE A 25 6.06 -24.58 -0.98
CA PHE A 25 5.41 -23.28 -0.94
C PHE A 25 6.26 -22.44 0.00
N SER A 26 6.99 -21.48 -0.55
CA SER A 26 7.55 -20.39 0.23
C SER A 26 6.35 -19.73 0.89
N SER A 27 6.05 -20.10 2.14
CA SER A 27 5.19 -19.29 2.98
C SER A 27 5.96 -17.99 3.16
N SER A 28 5.61 -16.97 2.37
CA SER A 28 5.88 -15.60 2.75
C SER A 28 5.12 -15.41 4.06
N ALA A 29 5.80 -15.62 5.19
CA ALA A 29 5.30 -15.04 6.42
C ALA A 29 5.31 -13.53 6.19
N HIS A 30 4.14 -12.96 6.39
CA HIS A 30 3.74 -11.62 6.02
C HIS A 30 3.88 -10.73 7.26
N ALA A 31 4.49 -9.56 7.13
CA ALA A 31 4.44 -8.56 8.19
C ALA A 31 3.01 -8.01 8.19
N ALA A 32 2.27 -8.11 9.30
CA ALA A 32 0.84 -7.79 9.23
C ALA A 32 0.59 -6.32 8.83
N PHE A 33 1.28 -5.36 9.43
CA PHE A 33 1.24 -3.96 9.00
C PHE A 33 2.37 -3.65 8.00
N GLY A 34 2.05 -2.89 6.94
CA GLY A 34 2.98 -2.57 5.87
C GLY A 34 2.98 -3.56 4.70
N ASP A 35 2.18 -4.63 4.76
CA ASP A 35 1.94 -5.54 3.64
C ASP A 35 0.83 -5.05 2.71
N ARG A 36 0.77 -5.62 1.50
CA ARG A 36 -0.27 -5.33 0.51
C ARG A 36 -1.65 -5.59 1.10
N ILE A 37 -2.50 -4.57 1.09
CA ILE A 37 -3.88 -4.70 1.55
C ILE A 37 -4.67 -5.58 0.60
N THR A 38 -5.44 -6.51 1.16
CA THR A 38 -6.34 -7.44 0.47
C THR A 38 -7.75 -7.35 1.04
N ILE A 39 -8.72 -7.95 0.35
CA ILE A 39 -10.13 -7.95 0.75
C ILE A 39 -10.60 -9.38 0.98
N SER A 40 -11.35 -9.58 2.05
CA SER A 40 -12.17 -10.79 2.23
C SER A 40 -13.54 -10.37 2.79
N GLY A 41 -14.59 -10.68 2.02
CA GLY A 41 -15.94 -10.17 2.29
C GLY A 41 -15.97 -8.64 2.30
N THR A 42 -16.45 -8.07 3.40
CA THR A 42 -16.60 -6.62 3.59
C THR A 42 -15.44 -5.97 4.36
N ASN A 43 -14.34 -6.69 4.57
CA ASN A 43 -13.22 -6.23 5.38
C ASN A 43 -11.89 -6.19 4.61
N PHE A 44 -11.01 -5.29 5.04
CA PHE A 44 -9.62 -5.22 4.60
C PHE A 44 -8.71 -6.06 5.49
N TYR A 45 -7.63 -6.57 4.90
CA TYR A 45 -6.61 -7.34 5.59
C TYR A 45 -5.21 -6.92 5.16
N ALA A 46 -4.28 -6.87 6.09
CA ALA A 46 -2.85 -6.74 5.81
C ALA A 46 -2.09 -7.87 6.52
N GLY A 47 -1.24 -8.57 5.76
CA GLY A 47 -0.56 -9.80 6.17
C GLY A 47 -1.47 -10.87 6.81
N GLY A 48 -2.72 -10.97 6.35
CA GLY A 48 -3.72 -11.92 6.84
C GLY A 48 -4.49 -11.48 8.09
N GLN A 49 -4.15 -10.33 8.68
CA GLN A 49 -4.85 -9.75 9.83
C GLN A 49 -5.84 -8.68 9.35
N GLN A 50 -7.04 -8.68 9.93
CA GLN A 50 -8.05 -7.67 9.60
C GLN A 50 -7.55 -6.27 10.00
N ILE A 51 -7.80 -5.29 9.14
CA ILE A 51 -7.50 -3.89 9.42
C ILE A 51 -8.72 -2.99 9.17
N PHE A 52 -8.72 -1.85 9.85
CA PHE A 52 -9.65 -0.75 9.67
C PHE A 52 -8.86 0.47 9.17
N MET A 53 -9.36 1.19 8.16
CA MET A 53 -8.73 2.44 7.73
C MET A 53 -9.05 3.54 8.75
N ASN A 54 -8.20 3.65 9.75
CA ASN A 54 -8.20 4.76 10.70
C ASN A 54 -7.48 5.92 10.00
N GLY A 55 -8.19 6.58 9.09
CA GLY A 55 -7.57 7.34 8.03
C GLY A 55 -7.70 8.85 8.16
N ALA A 56 -7.18 9.54 7.15
CA ALA A 56 -7.32 10.98 6.97
C ALA A 56 -7.31 11.35 5.49
N ASN A 57 -7.81 12.53 5.15
CA ASN A 57 -7.43 13.22 3.92
C ASN A 57 -6.20 14.09 4.21
N THR A 58 -5.13 13.90 3.43
CA THR A 58 -4.04 14.85 3.24
C THR A 58 -4.02 15.16 1.74
N PRO A 59 -5.04 15.89 1.25
CA PRO A 59 -5.35 15.87 -0.17
C PRO A 59 -4.25 16.56 -0.98
N TRP A 60 -3.59 17.57 -0.42
CA TRP A 60 -2.37 18.19 -0.92
C TRP A 60 -1.68 18.93 0.22
N ASN A 61 -0.38 19.22 0.10
CA ASN A 61 0.29 20.28 0.86
C ASN A 61 0.08 21.61 0.13
N SER A 62 0.52 21.62 -1.12
CA SER A 62 0.35 22.70 -2.08
C SER A 62 -0.49 22.18 -3.24
N TRP A 63 -1.47 22.96 -3.68
CA TRP A 63 -2.23 22.61 -4.86
C TRP A 63 -1.29 22.28 -6.02
N ASN A 64 -1.44 21.11 -6.63
CA ASN A 64 -0.53 20.58 -7.67
C ASN A 64 0.92 20.28 -7.22
N ASP A 65 1.10 19.66 -6.04
CA ASP A 65 2.40 19.22 -5.51
C ASP A 65 3.27 18.44 -6.52
N PHE A 66 2.72 17.38 -7.14
CA PHE A 66 3.52 16.37 -7.85
C PHE A 66 3.84 16.81 -9.28
N GLY A 67 5.09 17.21 -9.51
CA GLY A 67 5.53 17.94 -10.71
C GLY A 67 5.52 19.46 -10.55
N GLY A 68 4.95 19.98 -9.45
CA GLY A 68 4.94 21.39 -9.07
C GLY A 68 5.77 21.64 -7.82
N SER A 69 5.15 22.15 -6.76
CA SER A 69 5.81 22.64 -5.55
C SER A 69 5.94 21.61 -4.43
N PHE A 70 6.13 20.33 -4.75
CA PHE A 70 6.33 19.26 -3.77
C PHE A 70 7.42 19.61 -2.74
N ASP A 71 7.07 19.49 -1.45
CA ASP A 71 7.99 19.66 -0.33
C ASP A 71 8.20 18.33 0.40
N TYR A 72 9.36 17.71 0.18
CA TYR A 72 9.74 16.44 0.81
C TYR A 72 9.65 16.49 2.34
N ASN A 73 10.17 17.55 2.95
CA ASN A 73 10.27 17.64 4.41
C ASN A 73 8.89 17.80 5.04
N TRP A 74 8.04 18.62 4.42
CA TRP A 74 6.66 18.75 4.85
C TRP A 74 5.94 17.41 4.80
N TRP A 75 5.97 16.71 3.66
CA TRP A 75 5.28 15.42 3.50
C TRP A 75 5.81 14.38 4.50
N ASN A 76 7.13 14.33 4.70
CA ASN A 76 7.75 13.42 5.67
C ASN A 76 7.30 13.72 7.10
N ASN A 77 7.34 14.98 7.52
CA ASN A 77 6.96 15.37 8.88
C ASN A 77 5.45 15.21 9.11
N HIS A 78 4.64 15.49 8.09
CA HIS A 78 3.19 15.31 8.18
C HIS A 78 2.83 13.83 8.29
N PHE A 79 3.46 12.95 7.53
CA PHE A 79 3.22 11.51 7.63
C PHE A 79 3.68 10.93 8.97
N ALA A 80 4.79 11.40 9.53
CA ALA A 80 5.18 11.07 10.90
C ALA A 80 4.11 11.52 11.93
N THR A 81 3.54 12.71 11.71
CA THR A 81 2.45 13.24 12.55
C THR A 81 1.19 12.38 12.44
N LEU A 82 0.82 11.94 11.23
CA LEU A 82 -0.30 11.02 11.03
C LEU A 82 -0.10 9.73 11.82
N HIS A 83 1.03 9.05 11.60
CA HIS A 83 1.33 7.77 12.25
C HIS A 83 1.33 7.88 13.78
N SER A 84 1.99 8.92 14.33
CA SER A 84 2.04 9.15 15.78
C SER A 84 0.67 9.47 16.41
N ASN A 85 -0.32 9.90 15.62
CA ASN A 85 -1.70 10.13 16.06
C ASN A 85 -2.65 8.99 15.67
N GLY A 86 -2.10 7.79 15.46
CA GLY A 86 -2.87 6.58 15.20
C GLY A 86 -3.42 6.45 13.78
N VAL A 87 -3.04 7.33 12.85
CA VAL A 87 -3.51 7.24 11.47
C VAL A 87 -2.67 6.23 10.70
N ASN A 88 -3.33 5.27 10.05
CA ASN A 88 -2.64 4.22 9.28
C ASN A 88 -2.76 4.38 7.76
N ALA A 89 -3.66 5.24 7.28
CA ALA A 89 -3.86 5.50 5.87
C ALA A 89 -4.22 6.97 5.61
N THR A 90 -3.79 7.52 4.48
CA THR A 90 -4.16 8.85 4.04
C THR A 90 -4.57 8.86 2.56
N ARG A 91 -5.57 9.69 2.23
CA ARG A 91 -6.00 9.98 0.87
C ARG A 91 -5.28 11.22 0.36
N VAL A 92 -4.61 11.10 -0.79
CA VAL A 92 -3.78 12.14 -1.41
C VAL A 92 -4.21 12.36 -2.85
N TRP A 93 -4.44 13.62 -3.25
CA TRP A 93 -4.74 13.99 -4.64
C TRP A 93 -3.43 14.16 -5.41
N ILE A 94 -3.29 13.40 -6.50
CA ILE A 94 -2.04 13.31 -7.25
C ILE A 94 -1.87 14.46 -8.25
N THR A 95 -2.96 14.94 -8.84
CA THR A 95 -2.90 16.03 -9.82
C THR A 95 -3.89 17.15 -9.56
N CYS A 96 -4.69 17.10 -8.49
CA CYS A 96 -5.66 18.15 -8.13
C CYS A 96 -6.57 18.57 -9.32
N ASN A 97 -6.25 19.64 -10.06
CA ASN A 97 -6.97 20.09 -11.26
C ASN A 97 -6.30 19.69 -12.60
N GLY A 98 -5.17 18.99 -12.54
CA GLY A 98 -4.45 18.47 -13.70
C GLY A 98 -3.62 19.50 -14.46
N GLU A 99 -3.40 20.71 -13.92
CA GLU A 99 -2.56 21.75 -14.57
C GLU A 99 -1.07 21.42 -14.55
N VAL A 100 -0.64 20.49 -13.70
CA VAL A 100 0.76 20.13 -13.50
C VAL A 100 0.95 18.62 -13.55
N GLY A 101 2.15 18.21 -13.95
CA GLY A 101 2.60 16.83 -13.84
C GLY A 101 2.27 15.97 -15.06
N ILE A 102 1.00 15.91 -15.48
CA ILE A 102 0.59 15.11 -16.65
C ILE A 102 0.70 15.94 -17.94
N ASN A 103 1.31 15.36 -18.97
CA ASN A 103 1.42 15.94 -20.29
C ASN A 103 0.15 15.64 -21.09
N ILE A 104 -0.72 16.64 -21.22
CA ILE A 104 -1.97 16.58 -22.00
C ILE A 104 -1.99 17.71 -23.04
N ASN A 105 -2.33 17.39 -24.29
CA ASN A 105 -2.49 18.40 -25.33
C ASN A 105 -3.93 18.95 -25.39
N SER A 106 -4.16 19.98 -26.21
CA SER A 106 -5.46 20.62 -26.34
C SER A 106 -6.57 19.72 -26.91
N SER A 107 -6.23 18.64 -27.62
CA SER A 107 -7.20 17.64 -28.09
C SER A 107 -7.54 16.59 -27.04
N GLY A 108 -6.96 16.66 -25.84
CA GLY A 108 -7.19 15.73 -24.73
C GLY A 108 -6.38 14.45 -24.80
N GLN A 109 -5.38 14.37 -25.67
CA GLN A 109 -4.45 13.23 -25.70
C GLN A 109 -3.36 13.40 -24.65
N VAL A 110 -3.15 12.35 -23.88
CA VAL A 110 -2.10 12.25 -22.87
C VAL A 110 -0.91 11.52 -23.45
N THR A 111 0.29 12.10 -23.28
CA THR A 111 1.54 11.52 -23.79
C THR A 111 2.48 11.03 -22.69
N GLY A 112 2.13 11.26 -21.42
CA GLY A 112 2.89 10.82 -20.26
C GLY A 112 2.80 11.80 -19.12
N ALA A 113 3.83 11.82 -18.27
CA ALA A 113 4.01 12.81 -17.21
C ALA A 113 5.45 13.30 -17.17
N THR A 114 5.67 14.46 -16.54
CA THR A 114 6.99 15.07 -16.42
C THR A 114 7.90 14.25 -15.51
N THR A 115 9.22 14.39 -15.68
CA THR A 115 10.21 13.74 -14.80
C THR A 115 10.03 14.16 -13.34
N ALA A 116 9.69 15.43 -13.10
CA ALA A 116 9.44 15.95 -11.76
C ALA A 116 8.24 15.26 -11.10
N HIS A 117 7.15 15.02 -11.86
CA HIS A 117 5.99 14.29 -11.35
C HIS A 117 6.38 12.90 -10.81
N TRP A 118 7.12 12.13 -11.61
CA TRP A 118 7.58 10.80 -11.21
C TRP A 118 8.54 10.85 -10.01
N SER A 119 9.49 11.78 -9.99
CA SER A 119 10.44 11.93 -8.88
C SER A 119 9.76 12.31 -7.56
N ASN A 120 8.73 13.18 -7.61
CA ASN A 120 7.99 13.60 -6.43
C ASN A 120 7.14 12.45 -5.89
N LEU A 121 6.51 11.66 -6.77
CA LEU A 121 5.74 10.48 -6.36
C LEU A 121 6.64 9.36 -5.79
N ASP A 122 7.83 9.14 -6.36
CA ASP A 122 8.80 8.20 -5.78
C ASP A 122 9.13 8.59 -4.34
N SER A 123 9.34 9.90 -4.12
CA SER A 123 9.62 10.45 -2.80
C SER A 123 8.43 10.29 -1.85
N LEU A 124 7.20 10.59 -2.30
CA LEU A 124 5.98 10.40 -1.50
C LEU A 124 5.80 8.94 -1.06
N PHE A 125 5.97 7.99 -1.98
CA PHE A 125 5.82 6.57 -1.67
C PHE A 125 6.96 6.01 -0.81
N GLN A 126 8.16 6.60 -0.89
CA GLN A 126 9.22 6.34 0.06
C GLN A 126 8.87 6.88 1.46
N ILE A 127 8.33 8.10 1.54
CA ILE A 127 7.86 8.73 2.79
C ILE A 127 6.76 7.89 3.45
N ALA A 128 5.77 7.44 2.67
CA ALA A 128 4.70 6.54 3.10
C ALA A 128 5.25 5.29 3.79
N GLN A 129 6.22 4.65 3.14
CA GLN A 129 6.85 3.42 3.62
C GLN A 129 7.78 3.63 4.81
N ASN A 130 8.40 4.80 4.93
CA ASN A 130 9.24 5.17 6.06
C ASN A 130 8.43 5.46 7.32
N ASN A 131 7.26 6.08 7.14
CA ASN A 131 6.42 6.52 8.25
C ASN A 131 5.27 5.57 8.56
N GLY A 132 5.10 4.46 7.81
CA GLY A 132 4.05 3.51 8.11
C GLY A 132 2.65 4.08 7.87
N VAL A 133 2.42 4.72 6.73
CA VAL A 133 1.10 5.29 6.36
C VAL A 133 0.76 4.88 4.92
N TYR A 134 -0.30 4.11 4.74
CA TYR A 134 -0.79 3.72 3.42
C TYR A 134 -1.39 4.92 2.67
N ILE A 135 -1.22 4.98 1.35
CA ILE A 135 -1.75 6.02 0.47
C ILE A 135 -2.88 5.48 -0.40
N MET A 136 -4.05 6.12 -0.31
CA MET A 136 -5.09 6.07 -1.35
C MET A 136 -4.80 7.20 -2.35
N ALA A 137 -4.27 6.84 -3.51
CA ALA A 137 -3.89 7.81 -4.53
C ALA A 137 -5.11 8.21 -5.36
N THR A 138 -5.54 9.46 -5.23
CA THR A 138 -6.66 10.03 -5.99
C THR A 138 -6.13 10.68 -7.26
N LEU A 139 -6.32 10.03 -8.41
CA LEU A 139 -5.63 10.41 -9.66
C LEU A 139 -6.28 11.57 -10.40
N MET A 140 -7.57 11.82 -10.20
CA MET A 140 -8.30 12.94 -10.80
C MET A 140 -9.26 13.55 -9.77
N SER A 141 -9.70 14.78 -10.02
CA SER A 141 -10.80 15.43 -9.31
C SER A 141 -11.77 16.04 -10.31
N PHE A 142 -13.00 16.34 -9.88
CA PHE A 142 -13.91 17.19 -10.65
C PHE A 142 -13.27 18.53 -11.06
N ASP A 143 -12.29 19.02 -10.27
CA ASP A 143 -11.51 20.23 -10.59
C ASP A 143 -10.78 20.13 -11.93
N HIS A 144 -10.48 18.94 -12.44
CA HIS A 144 -9.91 18.80 -13.79
C HIS A 144 -10.82 19.37 -14.87
N PHE A 145 -12.13 19.46 -14.61
CA PHE A 145 -13.14 19.82 -15.59
C PHE A 145 -13.77 21.19 -15.32
N ASN A 146 -13.41 21.84 -14.22
CA ASN A 146 -13.93 23.16 -13.86
C ASN A 146 -13.40 24.24 -14.81
N ASN A 147 -14.31 25.02 -15.41
CA ASN A 147 -14.00 26.08 -16.38
C ASN A 147 -13.20 27.26 -15.80
N SER A 148 -12.96 27.30 -14.49
CA SER A 148 -12.04 28.25 -13.86
C SER A 148 -10.56 27.92 -14.04
N HIS A 149 -10.21 26.70 -14.43
CA HIS A 149 -8.81 26.28 -14.63
C HIS A 149 -8.38 26.36 -16.09
N THR A 150 -7.08 26.50 -16.34
CA THR A 150 -6.56 26.83 -17.67
C THR A 150 -6.74 25.69 -18.68
N ASN A 151 -6.49 24.45 -18.25
CA ASN A 151 -6.48 23.28 -19.13
C ASN A 151 -7.74 22.41 -19.02
N TYR A 152 -8.81 22.94 -18.42
CA TYR A 152 -10.07 22.22 -18.22
C TYR A 152 -10.62 21.60 -19.52
N GLN A 153 -10.53 22.33 -20.63
CA GLN A 153 -11.05 21.86 -21.91
C GLN A 153 -10.26 20.64 -22.43
N SER A 154 -8.95 20.57 -22.17
CA SER A 154 -8.14 19.40 -22.51
C SER A 154 -8.63 18.17 -21.75
N TRP A 155 -8.97 18.30 -20.47
CA TRP A 155 -9.50 17.20 -19.66
C TRP A 155 -10.93 16.81 -20.05
N ARG A 156 -11.80 17.76 -20.37
CA ARG A 156 -13.11 17.46 -20.97
C ARG A 156 -12.96 16.70 -22.29
N ASN A 157 -12.02 17.11 -23.13
CA ASN A 157 -11.69 16.41 -24.37
C ASN A 157 -11.10 15.01 -24.10
N MET A 158 -10.37 14.82 -22.99
CA MET A 158 -9.84 13.51 -22.59
C MET A 158 -10.97 12.50 -22.37
N LEU A 159 -12.02 12.88 -21.64
CA LEU A 159 -13.21 12.04 -21.46
C LEU A 159 -14.08 11.95 -22.73
N GLY A 160 -13.98 12.93 -23.63
CA GLY A 160 -14.84 13.05 -24.81
C GLY A 160 -14.70 11.95 -25.86
N SER A 161 -13.62 11.16 -25.84
CA SER A 161 -13.44 10.05 -26.80
C SER A 161 -12.72 8.85 -26.19
N ASP A 162 -13.00 7.67 -26.74
CA ASP A 162 -12.38 6.43 -26.30
C ASP A 162 -10.87 6.42 -26.53
N SER A 163 -10.40 6.95 -27.66
CA SER A 163 -8.97 7.05 -27.97
C SER A 163 -8.22 7.96 -27.01
N ASN A 164 -8.87 9.02 -26.49
CA ASN A 164 -8.25 9.90 -25.53
C ASN A 164 -8.20 9.28 -24.13
N ILE A 165 -9.27 8.61 -23.69
CA ILE A 165 -9.25 7.78 -22.47
C ILE A 165 -8.14 6.73 -22.58
N ASP A 166 -8.04 6.03 -23.72
CA ASP A 166 -7.00 5.03 -23.95
C ASP A 166 -5.60 5.66 -23.89
N SER A 167 -5.43 6.90 -24.36
CA SER A 167 -4.15 7.61 -24.24
C SER A 167 -3.77 7.89 -22.78
N TYR A 168 -4.72 8.30 -21.93
CA TYR A 168 -4.47 8.46 -20.48
C TYR A 168 -4.12 7.11 -19.84
N VAL A 169 -4.91 6.08 -20.14
CA VAL A 169 -4.70 4.74 -19.58
C VAL A 169 -3.33 4.18 -19.97
N ASN A 170 -2.98 4.24 -21.25
CA ASN A 170 -1.75 3.65 -21.77
C ASN A 170 -0.49 4.45 -21.42
N ASN A 171 -0.58 5.78 -21.48
CA ASN A 171 0.61 6.63 -21.38
C ASN A 171 0.85 7.18 -19.97
N TYR A 172 -0.15 7.13 -19.08
CA TYR A 172 0.01 7.56 -17.69
C TYR A 172 -0.34 6.47 -16.68
N LEU A 173 -1.57 5.93 -16.70
CA LEU A 173 -2.04 5.03 -15.65
C LEU A 173 -1.25 3.72 -15.60
N ILE A 174 -1.04 3.05 -16.74
CA ILE A 174 -0.26 1.81 -16.79
C ILE A 174 1.19 2.04 -16.34
N PRO A 175 1.90 3.10 -16.80
CA PRO A 175 3.21 3.46 -16.24
C PRO A 175 3.20 3.72 -14.73
N TYR A 176 2.20 4.44 -14.20
CA TYR A 176 2.03 4.66 -12.76
C TYR A 176 1.89 3.33 -12.00
N VAL A 177 0.99 2.47 -12.44
CA VAL A 177 0.75 1.14 -11.85
C VAL A 177 2.02 0.29 -11.90
N ASN A 178 2.69 0.21 -13.05
CA ASN A 178 3.91 -0.59 -13.19
C ASN A 178 5.07 -0.08 -12.34
N ARG A 179 5.13 1.24 -12.09
CA ARG A 179 6.14 1.85 -11.24
C ARG A 179 5.93 1.53 -9.75
N TYR A 180 4.68 1.46 -9.29
CA TYR A 180 4.36 1.38 -7.85
C TYR A 180 3.70 0.08 -7.39
N LYS A 181 3.36 -0.87 -8.29
CA LYS A 181 2.68 -2.13 -7.93
C LYS A 181 3.39 -3.01 -6.90
N SER A 182 4.71 -2.88 -6.76
CA SER A 182 5.48 -3.61 -5.74
C SER A 182 5.51 -2.88 -4.40
N ASN A 183 5.15 -1.60 -4.33
CA ASN A 183 5.11 -0.86 -3.07
C ASN A 183 3.76 -1.10 -2.36
N PRO A 184 3.74 -1.81 -1.22
CA PRO A 184 2.50 -2.10 -0.50
C PRO A 184 1.81 -0.85 0.05
N TYR A 185 2.54 0.26 0.22
CA TYR A 185 2.02 1.52 0.74
C TYR A 185 1.14 2.27 -0.27
N LEU A 186 1.18 1.96 -1.56
CA LEU A 186 0.09 2.34 -2.47
C LEU A 186 -1.05 1.33 -2.31
N TRP A 187 -1.92 1.49 -1.33
CA TRP A 187 -2.92 0.46 -1.04
C TRP A 187 -4.10 0.47 -2.01
N SER A 188 -4.47 1.66 -2.49
CA SER A 188 -5.55 1.82 -3.45
C SER A 188 -5.37 3.02 -4.37
N ILE A 189 -6.07 2.97 -5.50
CA ILE A 189 -6.23 4.06 -6.45
C ILE A 189 -7.70 4.47 -6.43
N ASP A 190 -7.95 5.72 -6.03
CA ASP A 190 -9.21 6.42 -6.25
C ASP A 190 -9.16 7.07 -7.65
N LEU A 191 -10.00 6.61 -8.56
CA LEU A 191 -9.92 7.04 -9.96
C LEU A 191 -10.32 8.51 -10.13
N MET A 192 -11.25 9.01 -9.30
CA MET A 192 -11.71 10.39 -9.38
C MET A 192 -12.41 10.82 -8.09
N ASN A 193 -11.99 11.96 -7.55
CA ASN A 193 -12.73 12.70 -6.53
C ASN A 193 -14.02 13.30 -7.12
N GLU A 194 -15.15 12.93 -6.52
CA GLU A 194 -16.49 13.48 -6.72
C GLU A 194 -16.89 13.69 -8.19
N PRO A 195 -16.87 12.64 -9.03
CA PRO A 195 -17.34 12.72 -10.42
C PRO A 195 -18.80 13.15 -10.54
N ASP A 196 -19.56 13.07 -9.45
CA ASP A 196 -20.91 13.58 -9.29
C ASP A 196 -20.99 15.05 -9.73
N TRP A 197 -20.01 15.89 -9.35
CA TRP A 197 -19.98 17.30 -9.74
C TRP A 197 -19.64 17.50 -11.21
N VAL A 198 -18.84 16.60 -11.81
CA VAL A 198 -18.59 16.59 -13.25
C VAL A 198 -19.89 16.33 -14.02
N TYR A 199 -20.80 15.53 -13.44
CA TYR A 199 -22.11 15.24 -14.02
C TYR A 199 -23.16 16.33 -13.75
N GLU A 200 -23.26 16.84 -12.52
CA GLU A 200 -24.32 17.75 -12.08
C GLU A 200 -24.08 19.21 -12.49
N ASP A 201 -22.83 19.67 -12.48
CA ASP A 201 -22.49 21.09 -12.63
C ASP A 201 -21.96 21.42 -14.05
N ALA A 202 -22.60 22.40 -14.69
CA ALA A 202 -22.18 22.94 -15.98
C ALA A 202 -20.77 23.56 -15.94
N ASN A 203 -20.36 24.14 -14.81
CA ASN A 203 -19.00 24.66 -14.64
C ASN A 203 -17.97 23.54 -14.63
N ASN A 204 -18.33 22.34 -14.21
CA ASN A 204 -17.48 21.13 -14.26
C ASN A 204 -17.72 20.29 -15.52
N GLY A 205 -18.49 20.82 -16.48
CA GLY A 205 -18.63 20.27 -17.83
C GLY A 205 -19.88 19.45 -18.08
N GLN A 206 -20.66 19.10 -17.05
CA GLN A 206 -21.90 18.34 -17.17
C GLN A 206 -21.74 17.08 -18.04
N ILE A 207 -20.64 16.35 -17.84
CA ILE A 207 -20.28 15.17 -18.63
C ILE A 207 -21.11 13.99 -18.17
N SER A 208 -21.76 13.30 -19.11
CA SER A 208 -22.62 12.16 -18.81
C SER A 208 -21.91 11.02 -18.07
N TRP A 209 -22.65 10.31 -17.22
CA TRP A 209 -22.20 9.08 -16.58
C TRP A 209 -21.68 8.03 -17.57
N ASP A 210 -22.17 7.99 -18.81
CA ASP A 210 -21.68 7.06 -19.84
C ASP A 210 -20.17 7.21 -20.07
N ARG A 211 -19.68 8.46 -20.17
CA ARG A 211 -18.25 8.76 -20.37
C ARG A 211 -17.42 8.54 -19.12
N LEU A 212 -17.93 8.95 -17.96
CA LEU A 212 -17.28 8.72 -16.67
C LEU A 212 -17.12 7.21 -16.40
N GLN A 213 -18.17 6.43 -16.59
CA GLN A 213 -18.14 4.98 -16.44
C GLN A 213 -17.21 4.31 -17.45
N THR A 214 -17.14 4.81 -18.68
CA THR A 214 -16.20 4.30 -19.70
C THR A 214 -14.75 4.49 -19.25
N TYR A 215 -14.42 5.67 -18.71
CA TYR A 215 -13.12 5.92 -18.10
C TYR A 215 -12.86 4.97 -16.92
N PHE A 216 -13.78 4.88 -15.97
CA PHE A 216 -13.61 4.03 -14.79
C PHE A 216 -13.43 2.56 -15.13
N ALA A 217 -14.25 2.04 -16.06
CA ALA A 217 -14.17 0.65 -16.51
C ALA A 217 -12.82 0.35 -17.18
N LYS A 218 -12.37 1.21 -18.11
CA LYS A 218 -11.07 1.05 -18.78
C LYS A 218 -9.90 1.14 -17.81
N ALA A 219 -9.93 2.10 -16.89
CA ALA A 219 -8.91 2.29 -15.87
C ALA A 219 -8.84 1.10 -14.90
N ALA A 220 -9.99 0.63 -14.39
CA ALA A 220 -10.07 -0.54 -13.50
C ALA A 220 -9.51 -1.80 -14.17
N VAL A 221 -9.88 -2.07 -15.43
CA VAL A 221 -9.34 -3.19 -16.20
C VAL A 221 -7.82 -3.09 -16.29
N ALA A 222 -7.29 -1.92 -16.64
CA ALA A 222 -5.85 -1.71 -16.76
C ALA A 222 -5.11 -1.93 -15.43
N ILE A 223 -5.65 -1.44 -14.30
CA ILE A 223 -5.05 -1.60 -12.97
C ILE A 223 -5.03 -3.09 -12.57
N HIS A 224 -6.16 -3.79 -12.69
CA HIS A 224 -6.29 -5.19 -12.29
C HIS A 224 -5.55 -6.17 -13.20
N GLN A 225 -5.33 -5.83 -14.48
CA GLN A 225 -4.48 -6.64 -15.36
C GLN A 225 -2.99 -6.53 -15.03
N ASN A 226 -2.56 -5.41 -14.44
CA ASN A 226 -1.15 -5.10 -14.23
C ASN A 226 -0.71 -5.18 -12.77
N SER A 227 -1.64 -5.28 -11.82
CA SER A 227 -1.35 -5.25 -10.38
C SER A 227 -2.48 -5.84 -9.52
N SER A 228 -2.20 -5.96 -8.22
CA SER A 228 -3.18 -6.23 -7.16
C SER A 228 -3.53 -4.99 -6.33
N ILE A 229 -3.26 -3.79 -6.85
CA ILE A 229 -3.64 -2.54 -6.18
C ILE A 229 -5.17 -2.42 -6.22
N LEU A 230 -5.79 -2.07 -5.10
CA LEU A 230 -7.23 -1.93 -5.00
C LEU A 230 -7.73 -0.66 -5.70
N THR A 231 -8.97 -0.67 -6.15
CA THR A 231 -9.58 0.45 -6.90
C THR A 231 -10.88 0.93 -6.23
N THR A 232 -11.11 2.25 -6.32
CA THR A 232 -12.37 2.87 -5.90
C THR A 232 -12.67 4.11 -6.73
N VAL A 233 -13.83 4.72 -6.49
CA VAL A 233 -14.20 6.06 -6.94
C VAL A 233 -14.85 6.77 -5.76
N GLY A 234 -14.26 7.90 -5.33
CA GLY A 234 -14.77 8.73 -4.24
C GLY A 234 -16.01 9.52 -4.67
N LEU A 235 -17.21 9.00 -4.41
CA LEU A 235 -18.47 9.66 -4.80
C LEU A 235 -18.90 10.67 -3.73
N GLY A 236 -19.15 11.90 -4.16
CA GLY A 236 -19.56 13.01 -3.29
C GLY A 236 -20.95 12.80 -2.68
N MET A 237 -21.80 12.00 -3.34
CA MET A 237 -23.17 11.73 -2.91
C MET A 237 -23.50 10.23 -2.94
N VAL A 238 -24.00 9.71 -1.81
CA VAL A 238 -24.39 8.30 -1.67
C VAL A 238 -25.44 7.83 -2.70
N LYS A 239 -26.25 8.75 -3.25
CA LYS A 239 -27.25 8.44 -4.28
C LYS A 239 -26.66 7.79 -5.54
N TYR A 240 -25.38 8.04 -5.83
CA TYR A 240 -24.68 7.46 -6.97
C TYR A 240 -23.97 6.13 -6.66
N ASN A 241 -23.84 5.75 -5.37
CA ASN A 241 -23.49 4.40 -4.94
C ASN A 241 -24.72 3.52 -4.67
N SER A 242 -25.92 4.09 -4.72
CA SER A 242 -27.15 3.43 -4.28
C SER A 242 -28.08 3.12 -5.45
N SER A 243 -29.02 2.21 -5.25
CA SER A 243 -30.22 2.03 -6.08
C SER A 243 -31.52 2.47 -5.40
N THR A 244 -31.48 2.79 -4.11
CA THR A 244 -32.67 3.02 -3.26
C THR A 244 -32.67 4.37 -2.56
N ALA A 245 -31.54 5.06 -2.47
CA ALA A 245 -31.46 6.41 -1.92
C ALA A 245 -32.34 7.38 -2.71
N SER A 246 -32.92 8.36 -2.03
CA SER A 246 -33.71 9.42 -2.67
C SER A 246 -32.88 10.13 -3.76
N GLY A 247 -33.48 10.32 -4.93
CA GLY A 247 -32.80 10.91 -6.10
C GLY A 247 -31.78 10.01 -6.79
N SER A 248 -31.66 8.74 -6.38
CA SER A 248 -30.77 7.79 -7.05
C SER A 248 -31.28 7.42 -8.45
N SER A 249 -30.32 7.16 -9.35
CA SER A 249 -30.56 6.56 -10.67
C SER A 249 -29.72 5.29 -10.86
N GLY A 250 -29.53 4.54 -9.78
CA GLY A 250 -28.72 3.32 -9.72
C GLY A 250 -27.25 3.56 -9.39
N ASN A 251 -26.59 2.50 -8.90
CA ASN A 251 -25.19 2.53 -8.52
C ASN A 251 -24.30 2.65 -9.77
N LYS A 252 -23.69 3.82 -9.93
CA LYS A 252 -22.92 4.21 -11.12
C LYS A 252 -21.59 3.50 -11.25
N ILE A 253 -21.10 2.92 -10.16
CA ILE A 253 -19.82 2.21 -10.11
C ILE A 253 -20.00 0.74 -9.67
N SER A 254 -21.22 0.20 -9.82
CA SER A 254 -21.45 -1.23 -9.67
C SER A 254 -20.71 -2.03 -10.75
N ASP A 255 -20.36 -3.28 -10.44
CA ASP A 255 -19.78 -4.22 -11.42
C ASP A 255 -20.60 -4.25 -12.70
N ALA A 256 -21.94 -4.37 -12.60
CA ALA A 256 -22.81 -4.38 -13.78
C ALA A 256 -22.71 -3.09 -14.61
N ALA A 257 -22.63 -1.92 -13.97
CA ALA A 257 -22.52 -0.64 -14.67
C ALA A 257 -21.18 -0.48 -15.40
N LEU A 258 -20.08 -0.92 -14.79
CA LEU A 258 -18.74 -0.83 -15.37
C LEU A 258 -18.48 -1.91 -16.44
N GLN A 259 -18.92 -3.15 -16.19
CA GLN A 259 -18.80 -4.26 -17.15
C GLN A 259 -19.66 -4.05 -18.40
N ALA A 260 -20.72 -3.25 -18.31
CA ALA A 260 -21.48 -2.83 -19.49
C ALA A 260 -20.70 -1.89 -20.42
N LYS A 261 -19.64 -1.22 -19.94
CA LYS A 261 -18.76 -0.37 -20.76
C LYS A 261 -17.61 -1.14 -21.37
N VAL A 262 -17.05 -2.08 -20.62
CA VAL A 262 -15.96 -2.96 -21.06
C VAL A 262 -16.31 -4.38 -20.63
N SER A 263 -16.54 -5.27 -21.60
CA SER A 263 -16.93 -6.68 -21.37
C SER A 263 -15.81 -7.52 -20.72
N SER A 264 -15.46 -7.20 -19.48
CA SER A 264 -14.38 -7.78 -18.69
C SER A 264 -14.77 -7.78 -17.23
N THR A 265 -14.63 -8.91 -16.54
CA THR A 265 -14.87 -9.03 -15.09
C THR A 265 -13.91 -8.20 -14.24
N LEU A 266 -12.85 -7.66 -14.84
CA LEU A 266 -11.91 -6.74 -14.20
C LEU A 266 -12.41 -5.29 -14.18
N ALA A 267 -13.48 -4.96 -14.91
CA ALA A 267 -14.13 -3.66 -14.85
C ALA A 267 -15.02 -3.57 -13.60
N LYS A 268 -14.39 -3.32 -12.45
CA LYS A 268 -15.05 -3.23 -11.14
C LYS A 268 -14.27 -2.28 -10.24
N VAL A 269 -14.90 -1.82 -9.16
CA VAL A 269 -14.19 -1.24 -8.00
C VAL A 269 -14.08 -2.29 -6.90
N ASP A 270 -13.05 -2.25 -6.07
CA ASP A 270 -12.85 -3.25 -5.01
C ASP A 270 -13.57 -2.88 -3.70
N PHE A 271 -13.81 -1.60 -3.47
CA PHE A 271 -14.56 -1.09 -2.31
C PHE A 271 -15.34 0.17 -2.68
N TYR A 272 -16.33 0.55 -1.86
CA TYR A 272 -17.04 1.81 -2.01
C TYR A 272 -16.47 2.89 -1.10
N SER A 273 -16.39 4.12 -1.61
CA SER A 273 -15.85 5.28 -0.89
C SER A 273 -16.78 6.51 -0.95
N PRO A 274 -18.04 6.42 -0.49
CA PRO A 274 -18.92 7.59 -0.47
C PRO A 274 -18.42 8.65 0.50
N HIS A 275 -18.70 9.91 0.19
CA HIS A 275 -18.42 11.05 1.04
C HIS A 275 -19.66 11.43 1.84
N TYR A 276 -19.44 12.08 2.97
CA TYR A 276 -20.50 12.60 3.83
C TYR A 276 -20.15 14.01 4.31
N TYR A 277 -21.09 14.94 4.20
CA TYR A 277 -21.00 16.25 4.84
C TYR A 277 -22.37 16.66 5.38
N PRO A 278 -22.47 17.51 6.42
CA PRO A 278 -23.73 17.88 7.08
C PRO A 278 -24.86 18.36 6.16
N TRP A 279 -24.53 18.96 5.01
CA TRP A 279 -25.54 19.37 4.03
C TRP A 279 -26.35 18.18 3.48
N GLN A 280 -25.81 16.97 3.55
CA GLN A 280 -26.43 15.73 3.10
C GLN A 280 -27.48 15.18 4.07
N ASP A 281 -27.47 15.60 5.34
CA ASP A 281 -28.34 15.05 6.40
C ASP A 281 -29.82 15.05 6.02
N PRO A 282 -30.40 16.15 5.47
CA PRO A 282 -31.82 16.19 5.14
C PRO A 282 -32.22 15.22 4.02
N TYR A 283 -31.26 14.72 3.24
CA TYR A 283 -31.51 13.89 2.06
C TYR A 283 -31.28 12.40 2.32
N TRP A 284 -30.20 12.06 3.04
CA TRP A 284 -29.76 10.67 3.21
C TRP A 284 -29.37 10.30 4.65
N GLY A 285 -29.39 11.27 5.58
CA GLY A 285 -29.01 11.05 6.98
C GLY A 285 -27.50 10.85 7.18
N ILE A 286 -27.12 10.54 8.43
CA ILE A 286 -25.73 10.42 8.86
C ILE A 286 -25.27 8.95 8.76
N PRO A 287 -24.19 8.63 8.02
CA PRO A 287 -23.77 7.25 7.78
C PRO A 287 -23.36 6.50 9.04
N PHE A 288 -22.66 7.18 9.94
CA PHE A 288 -21.92 6.52 11.02
C PHE A 288 -22.80 5.76 12.01
N TYR A 289 -24.09 6.08 12.08
CA TYR A 289 -25.04 5.57 13.07
C TYR A 289 -25.99 4.49 12.51
N VAL A 290 -25.74 4.03 11.29
CA VAL A 290 -26.53 2.99 10.62
C VAL A 290 -25.59 2.06 9.86
N THR A 291 -26.02 0.85 9.50
CA THR A 291 -25.20 -0.03 8.65
C THR A 291 -25.11 0.51 7.22
N PRO A 292 -24.07 0.16 6.43
CA PRO A 292 -23.99 0.57 5.02
C PRO A 292 -25.27 0.27 4.22
N SER A 293 -25.90 -0.91 4.43
CA SER A 293 -27.17 -1.25 3.78
C SER A 293 -28.34 -0.38 4.21
N SER A 294 -28.39 0.00 5.50
CA SER A 294 -29.41 0.94 6.01
C SER A 294 -29.17 2.36 5.47
N TRP A 295 -27.92 2.70 5.15
CA TRP A 295 -27.53 3.91 4.42
C TRP A 295 -27.52 3.72 2.89
N TYR A 296 -28.38 2.83 2.39
CA TYR A 296 -28.69 2.63 0.98
C TYR A 296 -27.58 2.03 0.10
N LEU A 297 -26.46 1.59 0.66
CA LEU A 297 -25.37 0.97 -0.09
C LEU A 297 -25.58 -0.53 -0.28
N VAL A 298 -25.13 -1.05 -1.42
CA VAL A 298 -24.88 -2.49 -1.54
C VAL A 298 -23.66 -2.81 -0.67
N PHE A 299 -23.83 -3.76 0.25
CA PHE A 299 -22.78 -4.14 1.21
C PHE A 299 -22.20 -5.51 0.90
N ASP A 300 -21.68 -5.65 -0.34
CA ASP A 300 -21.05 -6.86 -0.87
C ASP A 300 -19.50 -6.80 -0.84
N ARG A 301 -18.97 -5.65 -0.44
CA ARG A 301 -17.54 -5.31 -0.38
C ARG A 301 -17.31 -4.25 0.71
N PRO A 302 -16.04 -3.94 1.07
CA PRO A 302 -15.76 -2.94 2.07
C PRO A 302 -16.34 -1.56 1.72
N VAL A 303 -16.71 -0.80 2.75
CA VAL A 303 -17.18 0.58 2.62
C VAL A 303 -16.32 1.46 3.51
N VAL A 304 -15.68 2.46 2.92
CA VAL A 304 -14.93 3.50 3.61
C VAL A 304 -15.70 4.81 3.45
N ILE A 305 -15.91 5.56 4.53
CA ILE A 305 -16.36 6.95 4.36
C ILE A 305 -15.15 7.78 3.91
N GLY A 306 -15.07 8.05 2.61
CA GLY A 306 -13.88 8.59 1.94
C GLY A 306 -13.59 10.05 2.26
N GLU A 307 -14.62 10.79 2.64
CA GLU A 307 -14.54 12.12 3.21
C GLU A 307 -15.65 12.33 4.25
N SER A 308 -15.31 13.07 5.30
CA SER A 308 -16.24 13.63 6.28
C SER A 308 -15.57 14.79 7.00
N PRO A 309 -16.26 15.79 7.53
CA PRO A 309 -15.58 16.88 8.23
C PRO A 309 -14.83 16.32 9.45
N ALA A 310 -13.56 16.72 9.64
CA ALA A 310 -12.80 16.37 10.84
C ALA A 310 -13.39 17.04 12.11
N LEU A 311 -14.40 17.91 11.95
CA LEU A 311 -15.21 18.48 13.03
C LEU A 311 -16.24 17.49 13.60
N GLY A 312 -16.53 16.38 12.91
CA GLY A 312 -17.59 15.44 13.25
C GLY A 312 -18.91 15.73 12.51
N SER A 313 -19.80 14.74 12.52
CA SER A 313 -21.14 14.83 11.95
C SER A 313 -22.08 15.69 12.79
N THR A 314 -23.22 16.08 12.21
CA THR A 314 -24.18 16.96 12.87
C THR A 314 -24.63 16.40 14.22
N GLY A 315 -24.35 17.14 15.30
CA GLY A 315 -24.74 16.76 16.66
C GLY A 315 -23.83 15.72 17.33
N HIS A 316 -22.73 15.33 16.69
CA HIS A 316 -21.83 14.29 17.19
C HIS A 316 -20.35 14.70 17.12
N THR A 317 -19.52 14.03 17.91
CA THR A 317 -18.06 14.20 17.84
C THR A 317 -17.47 13.24 16.83
N LEU A 318 -16.36 13.61 16.20
CA LEU A 318 -15.63 12.71 15.30
C LEU A 318 -15.23 11.40 16.00
N THR A 319 -14.88 11.43 17.29
CA THR A 319 -14.60 10.21 18.08
C THR A 319 -15.80 9.26 18.12
N SER A 320 -17.02 9.80 18.27
CA SER A 320 -18.26 9.01 18.22
C SER A 320 -18.51 8.46 16.82
N ASP A 321 -18.25 9.26 15.79
CA ASP A 321 -18.41 8.84 14.40
C ASP A 321 -17.51 7.63 14.06
N PHE A 322 -16.23 7.66 14.44
CA PHE A 322 -15.32 6.52 14.24
C PHE A 322 -15.80 5.25 14.96
N SER A 323 -16.17 5.38 16.24
CA SER A 323 -16.62 4.22 17.03
C SER A 323 -17.90 3.60 16.48
N ASN A 324 -18.86 4.43 16.07
CA ASN A 324 -20.12 3.95 15.49
C ASN A 324 -19.92 3.42 14.06
N ALA A 325 -19.06 4.04 13.24
CA ALA A 325 -18.73 3.52 11.91
C ALA A 325 -18.18 2.10 11.99
N TYR A 326 -17.21 1.87 12.87
CA TYR A 326 -16.66 0.53 13.09
C TYR A 326 -17.74 -0.46 13.57
N THR A 327 -18.54 -0.08 14.57
CA THR A 327 -19.62 -0.92 15.13
C THR A 327 -20.68 -1.28 14.08
N ASN A 328 -20.97 -0.37 13.15
CA ASN A 328 -21.95 -0.56 12.08
C ASN A 328 -21.41 -1.27 10.83
N GLY A 329 -20.15 -1.70 10.85
CA GLY A 329 -19.56 -2.53 9.81
C GLY A 329 -18.87 -1.76 8.67
N TYR A 330 -18.62 -0.46 8.83
CA TYR A 330 -17.73 0.25 7.91
C TYR A 330 -16.30 -0.24 8.07
N ALA A 331 -15.54 -0.24 6.98
CA ALA A 331 -14.14 -0.69 6.93
C ALA A 331 -13.14 0.46 7.12
N GLY A 332 -13.62 1.70 7.26
CA GLY A 332 -12.76 2.85 7.45
C GLY A 332 -13.49 4.19 7.43
N VAL A 333 -12.83 5.22 7.96
CA VAL A 333 -13.25 6.62 7.86
C VAL A 333 -12.02 7.46 7.54
N MET A 334 -12.13 8.37 6.58
CA MET A 334 -11.05 9.29 6.16
C MET A 334 -11.52 10.74 6.25
N PRO A 335 -11.43 11.39 7.43
CA PRO A 335 -11.92 12.75 7.59
C PRO A 335 -11.07 13.79 6.86
N TRP A 336 -11.73 14.86 6.46
CA TRP A 336 -11.24 16.03 5.77
C TRP A 336 -11.08 17.19 6.78
N THR A 337 -9.88 17.69 7.08
CA THR A 337 -8.55 17.18 6.66
C THR A 337 -7.60 17.04 7.83
N SER A 338 -6.46 16.43 7.55
CA SER A 338 -5.33 16.40 8.48
C SER A 338 -4.51 17.69 8.49
N ASN A 339 -4.50 18.49 7.43
CA ASN A 339 -3.58 19.62 7.28
C ASN A 339 -4.23 21.00 7.17
N GLY A 340 -5.56 21.09 7.34
CA GLY A 340 -6.24 22.38 7.46
C GLY A 340 -6.27 23.18 6.16
N VAL A 341 -6.55 22.52 5.04
CA VAL A 341 -6.66 23.18 3.73
C VAL A 341 -7.89 24.09 3.62
N ASP A 342 -8.86 23.94 4.52
CA ASP A 342 -10.09 24.74 4.60
C ASP A 342 -10.67 24.74 6.04
N SER A 343 -11.94 25.13 6.17
CA SER A 343 -12.66 25.20 7.45
C SER A 343 -13.25 23.88 7.95
N ASN A 344 -13.10 22.77 7.22
CA ASN A 344 -13.72 21.49 7.58
C ASN A 344 -12.87 20.67 8.56
N GLY A 345 -11.66 21.14 8.87
CA GLY A 345 -10.87 20.71 10.02
C GLY A 345 -9.39 20.47 9.70
N ASN A 346 -8.62 20.19 10.76
CA ASN A 346 -7.18 19.93 10.70
C ASN A 346 -6.78 18.84 11.71
N MET A 347 -5.48 18.56 11.86
CA MET A 347 -4.96 17.55 12.78
C MET A 347 -5.43 17.72 14.23
N THR A 348 -5.63 18.95 14.71
CA THR A 348 -6.14 19.22 16.08
C THR A 348 -7.55 18.67 16.28
N ASN A 349 -8.38 18.68 15.22
CA ASN A 349 -9.73 18.13 15.26
C ASN A 349 -9.72 16.60 15.05
N LEU A 350 -8.84 16.12 14.18
CA LEU A 350 -8.73 14.72 13.81
C LEU A 350 -8.09 13.83 14.90
N ALA A 351 -6.97 14.28 15.48
CA ALA A 351 -6.12 13.50 16.37
C ALA A 351 -6.83 12.87 17.56
N PRO A 352 -7.79 13.54 18.24
CA PRO A 352 -8.54 12.93 19.33
C PRO A 352 -9.32 11.68 18.90
N ALA A 353 -9.91 11.66 17.70
CA ALA A 353 -10.69 10.53 17.22
C ALA A 353 -9.79 9.36 16.79
N THR A 354 -8.77 9.64 15.98
CA THR A 354 -7.87 8.61 15.44
C THR A 354 -7.02 7.99 16.54
N SER A 355 -6.53 8.78 17.50
CA SER A 355 -5.76 8.27 18.64
C SER A 355 -6.62 7.46 19.60
N ALA A 356 -7.87 7.88 19.86
CA ALA A 356 -8.79 7.12 20.69
C ALA A 356 -9.14 5.78 20.05
N PHE A 357 -9.40 5.77 18.73
CA PHE A 357 -9.69 4.53 18.00
C PHE A 357 -8.47 3.60 17.99
N ALA A 358 -7.28 4.10 17.68
CA ALA A 358 -6.04 3.31 17.71
C ALA A 358 -5.75 2.76 19.11
N SER A 359 -5.99 3.54 20.16
CA SER A 359 -5.81 3.07 21.54
C SER A 359 -6.77 1.93 21.90
N ALA A 360 -8.03 2.00 21.45
CA ALA A 360 -9.04 0.98 21.71
C ALA A 360 -8.92 -0.25 20.80
N HIS A 361 -8.39 -0.07 19.58
CA HIS A 361 -8.39 -1.07 18.50
C HIS A 361 -7.03 -1.18 17.82
N ASN A 362 -5.94 -1.17 18.60
CA ASN A 362 -4.58 -1.09 18.05
C ASN A 362 -4.29 -2.18 17.00
N SER A 363 -4.74 -3.42 17.23
CA SER A 363 -4.53 -4.53 16.28
C SER A 363 -5.30 -4.39 14.97
N LEU A 364 -6.31 -3.51 14.88
CA LEU A 364 -7.00 -3.18 13.62
C LEU A 364 -6.34 -2.01 12.90
N VAL A 365 -5.57 -1.18 13.61
CA VAL A 365 -4.90 -0.01 13.03
C VAL A 365 -3.48 -0.36 12.61
N PHE A 366 -2.73 -0.96 13.54
CA PHE A 366 -1.37 -1.44 13.40
C PHE A 366 -1.34 -2.92 13.82
N PRO A 367 -1.86 -3.84 12.97
CA PRO A 367 -1.86 -5.26 13.28
C PRO A 367 -0.43 -5.71 13.59
N PRO A 368 -0.20 -6.44 14.70
CA PRO A 368 1.11 -6.98 15.02
C PRO A 368 1.47 -8.01 13.94
N ALA A 369 2.75 -8.11 13.59
CA ALA A 369 3.16 -9.20 12.72
C ALA A 369 2.86 -10.55 13.41
N ASN A 370 2.64 -11.61 12.63
CA ASN A 370 2.27 -12.93 13.17
C ASN A 370 3.21 -13.35 14.30
N SER A 371 2.72 -13.95 15.39
CA SER A 371 3.55 -14.29 16.56
C SER A 371 4.86 -14.96 16.14
N ASP A 372 6.00 -14.40 16.55
CA ASP A 372 7.29 -14.94 16.15
C ASP A 372 7.74 -16.07 17.08
N SER A 373 7.71 -17.30 16.56
CA SER A 373 8.19 -18.50 17.26
C SER A 373 9.64 -18.86 16.94
N ALA A 374 10.35 -18.00 16.20
CA ALA A 374 11.75 -18.21 15.87
C ALA A 374 12.63 -18.23 17.13
N LYS A 375 13.78 -18.88 17.01
CA LYS A 375 14.74 -19.01 18.11
C LYS A 375 15.26 -17.65 18.58
N PHE A 376 15.58 -16.77 17.64
CA PHE A 376 15.85 -15.37 17.94
C PHE A 376 14.80 -14.51 17.23
N ASN A 377 13.84 -14.07 18.02
CA ASN A 377 12.63 -13.35 17.63
C ASN A 377 12.54 -11.95 18.27
N PHE A 378 13.40 -11.63 19.23
CA PHE A 378 13.49 -10.32 19.90
C PHE A 378 12.22 -9.83 20.63
N GLU A 379 11.17 -10.65 20.71
CA GLU A 379 9.81 -10.31 21.20
C GLU A 379 9.72 -9.89 22.67
N ASN A 380 10.74 -10.16 23.47
CA ASN A 380 10.78 -9.75 24.88
C ASN A 380 11.45 -8.38 25.09
N GLY A 381 11.56 -7.57 24.02
CA GLY A 381 12.21 -6.26 24.07
C GLY A 381 13.72 -6.33 24.33
N SER A 382 14.34 -7.49 24.13
CA SER A 382 15.76 -7.75 24.41
C SER A 382 16.50 -8.13 23.14
N LEU A 383 17.83 -7.91 23.15
CA LEU A 383 18.72 -8.27 22.06
C LEU A 383 18.98 -9.79 21.96
N GLN A 384 18.46 -10.58 22.90
CA GLN A 384 18.72 -12.02 23.00
C GLN A 384 20.23 -12.34 22.89
N SER A 385 21.05 -11.53 23.57
CA SER A 385 22.53 -11.59 23.60
C SER A 385 23.27 -11.17 22.33
N PHE A 386 22.58 -10.68 21.29
CA PHE A 386 23.26 -10.02 20.17
C PHE A 386 23.93 -8.72 20.61
N TYR A 387 25.12 -8.46 20.08
CA TYR A 387 25.87 -7.24 20.27
C TYR A 387 26.46 -6.74 18.94
N GLY A 388 26.66 -5.42 18.85
CA GLY A 388 27.29 -4.78 17.71
C GLY A 388 28.81 -4.71 17.84
N THR A 389 29.52 -4.83 16.73
CA THR A 389 30.98 -4.60 16.65
C THR A 389 31.29 -3.46 15.69
N ASN A 390 32.54 -2.97 15.72
CA ASN A 390 32.99 -1.83 14.90
C ASN A 390 32.12 -0.58 15.03
N SER A 391 31.68 -0.27 16.26
CA SER A 391 30.78 0.86 16.57
C SER A 391 29.38 0.77 15.96
N LEU A 392 28.95 -0.42 15.50
CA LEU A 392 27.54 -0.66 15.19
C LEU A 392 26.70 -0.54 16.46
N THR A 393 25.65 0.27 16.42
CA THR A 393 24.67 0.31 17.51
C THR A 393 23.58 -0.72 17.21
N VAL A 394 23.28 -1.59 18.16
CA VAL A 394 22.16 -2.53 18.08
C VAL A 394 21.11 -2.23 19.14
N ALA A 395 19.84 -2.35 18.78
CA ALA A 395 18.71 -2.14 19.68
C ALA A 395 17.58 -3.12 19.34
N SER A 396 16.79 -3.51 20.34
CA SER A 396 15.46 -4.07 20.09
C SER A 396 14.56 -2.92 19.63
N SER A 397 13.73 -3.14 18.61
CA SER A 397 12.95 -2.07 17.98
C SER A 397 11.59 -2.54 17.54
N THR A 398 10.58 -1.68 17.76
CA THR A 398 9.22 -1.84 17.26
C THR A 398 9.00 -1.10 15.93
N ASP A 399 10.02 -0.44 15.38
CA ASP A 399 9.90 0.37 14.15
C ASP A 399 9.51 -0.52 12.96
N ARG A 400 10.03 -1.75 12.94
CA ARG A 400 9.78 -2.78 11.93
C ARG A 400 9.92 -4.15 12.58
N ALA A 401 9.03 -5.09 12.25
CA ALA A 401 9.14 -6.50 12.59
C ALA A 401 8.70 -7.35 11.38
N TYR A 402 9.33 -8.50 11.18
CA TYR A 402 8.91 -9.49 10.19
C TYR A 402 7.78 -10.35 10.75
N ALA A 403 7.95 -10.78 12.01
CA ALA A 403 6.99 -11.51 12.81
C ALA A 403 7.00 -10.90 14.22
N GLY A 404 5.88 -10.96 14.93
CA GLY A 404 5.75 -10.37 16.25
C GLY A 404 5.73 -8.83 16.25
N SER A 405 6.34 -8.23 17.27
CA SER A 405 6.34 -6.78 17.51
C SER A 405 7.74 -6.18 17.59
N TYR A 406 8.78 -6.99 17.67
CA TYR A 406 10.15 -6.53 17.84
C TYR A 406 11.08 -7.12 16.78
N SER A 407 12.15 -6.39 16.47
CA SER A 407 13.28 -6.93 15.71
C SER A 407 14.60 -6.37 16.23
N LEU A 408 15.71 -6.92 15.74
CA LEU A 408 17.04 -6.39 15.95
C LEU A 408 17.32 -5.26 14.96
N LYS A 409 17.30 -4.02 15.44
CA LYS A 409 17.72 -2.84 14.68
C LYS A 409 19.25 -2.71 14.72
N MET A 410 19.87 -2.60 13.56
CA MET A 410 21.31 -2.36 13.39
C MET A 410 21.53 -0.98 12.79
N THR A 411 22.02 -0.02 13.58
CA THR A 411 22.29 1.35 13.14
C THR A 411 23.78 1.54 12.88
N ALA A 412 24.12 1.81 11.62
CA ALA A 412 25.46 2.14 11.17
C ALA A 412 25.62 3.66 11.03
N ASN A 413 26.79 4.16 11.45
CA ASN A 413 27.21 5.55 11.27
C ASN A 413 28.58 5.53 10.58
N ALA A 414 28.57 5.28 9.28
CA ALA A 414 29.77 5.13 8.46
C ALA A 414 30.19 6.47 7.87
N THR A 415 31.49 6.77 7.92
CA THR A 415 32.12 7.90 7.21
C THR A 415 32.73 7.47 5.87
N GLY A 416 32.73 6.17 5.58
CA GLY A 416 33.27 5.53 4.38
C GLY A 416 32.89 4.05 4.30
N ALA A 417 33.53 3.28 3.44
CA ALA A 417 33.32 1.84 3.38
C ALA A 417 33.78 1.19 4.70
N THR A 418 32.88 0.49 5.39
CA THR A 418 33.13 -0.13 6.69
C THR A 418 32.34 -1.42 6.80
N THR A 419 32.92 -2.41 7.47
CA THR A 419 32.26 -3.67 7.79
C THR A 419 31.85 -3.68 9.25
N TYR A 420 30.57 -3.93 9.51
CA TYR A 420 29.96 -4.03 10.83
C TYR A 420 29.43 -5.45 11.05
N TYR A 421 29.30 -5.86 12.30
CA TYR A 421 28.65 -7.11 12.64
C TYR A 421 27.65 -6.90 13.78
N ALA A 422 26.49 -7.52 13.67
CA ALA A 422 25.64 -7.84 14.81
C ALA A 422 25.72 -9.35 15.02
N GLN A 423 26.20 -9.78 16.18
CA GLN A 423 26.56 -11.17 16.41
C GLN A 423 26.31 -11.62 17.84
N LEU A 424 26.24 -12.93 18.02
CA LEU A 424 26.05 -13.61 19.30
C LEU A 424 27.11 -14.70 19.48
N ASP A 425 27.68 -14.76 20.68
CA ASP A 425 28.69 -15.74 21.05
C ASP A 425 28.07 -17.06 21.53
N ASN A 426 28.70 -18.17 21.12
CA ASN A 426 28.39 -19.55 21.51
C ASN A 426 26.87 -19.86 21.43
N PRO A 427 26.24 -19.71 20.25
CA PRO A 427 24.80 -19.96 20.11
C PRO A 427 24.42 -21.39 20.49
N ALA A 428 23.49 -21.52 21.43
CA ALA A 428 22.95 -22.81 21.83
C ALA A 428 22.06 -23.41 20.74
N GLY A 429 22.04 -24.74 20.58
CA GLY A 429 21.06 -25.43 19.73
C GLY A 429 21.19 -25.23 18.22
N LEU A 430 22.36 -24.81 17.73
CA LEU A 430 22.71 -24.91 16.30
C LEU A 430 23.51 -26.20 16.06
N THR A 431 23.14 -26.96 15.02
CA THR A 431 23.72 -28.27 14.74
C THR A 431 24.36 -28.31 13.36
N ALA A 432 25.49 -29.01 13.22
CA ALA A 432 26.05 -29.28 11.90
C ALA A 432 25.02 -29.96 10.98
N GLY A 433 24.95 -29.53 9.73
CA GLY A 433 23.97 -30.03 8.75
C GLY A 433 22.63 -29.31 8.73
N SER A 434 22.36 -28.38 9.66
CA SER A 434 21.14 -27.57 9.64
C SER A 434 21.26 -26.36 8.72
N THR A 435 20.12 -25.82 8.32
CA THR A 435 20.01 -24.53 7.65
C THR A 435 19.35 -23.54 8.60
N VAL A 436 19.97 -22.39 8.80
CA VAL A 436 19.44 -21.28 9.59
C VAL A 436 18.92 -20.22 8.64
N THR A 437 17.73 -19.71 8.89
CA THR A 437 17.08 -18.66 8.10
C THR A 437 17.14 -17.34 8.84
N PHE A 438 17.40 -16.26 8.11
CA PHE A 438 17.36 -14.89 8.60
C PHE A 438 16.36 -14.10 7.77
N ARG A 439 15.59 -13.23 8.43
CA ARG A 439 14.80 -12.19 7.76
C ARG A 439 15.54 -10.87 7.92
N VAL A 440 15.88 -10.26 6.79
CA VAL A 440 16.70 -9.04 6.76
C VAL A 440 16.00 -7.95 5.96
N TRP A 441 15.60 -6.87 6.63
CA TRP A 441 15.05 -5.69 5.97
C TRP A 441 16.17 -4.70 5.66
N VAL A 442 16.21 -4.20 4.43
CA VAL A 442 17.17 -3.16 4.01
C VAL A 442 16.45 -1.96 3.38
N PRO A 443 16.87 -0.72 3.67
CA PRO A 443 16.26 0.47 3.08
C PRO A 443 16.66 0.64 1.61
N SER A 444 15.92 1.45 0.85
CA SER A 444 16.32 2.00 -0.45
C SER A 444 17.30 3.15 -0.28
N GLY A 445 18.14 3.41 -1.29
CA GLY A 445 19.04 4.57 -1.31
C GLY A 445 20.22 4.53 -0.32
N ALA A 446 20.40 3.44 0.43
CA ALA A 446 21.51 3.30 1.35
C ALA A 446 22.84 3.01 0.65
N ALA A 447 23.95 3.54 1.20
CA ALA A 447 25.30 3.24 0.75
C ALA A 447 25.78 1.90 1.33
N ILE A 448 25.10 0.80 0.94
CA ILE A 448 25.40 -0.57 1.36
C ILE A 448 26.00 -1.32 0.16
N THR A 449 27.11 -2.00 0.40
CA THR A 449 27.71 -2.96 -0.53
C THR A 449 27.00 -4.31 -0.43
N SER A 450 26.84 -4.83 0.78
CA SER A 450 26.29 -6.17 1.02
C SER A 450 25.75 -6.35 2.43
N VAL A 451 24.92 -7.37 2.58
CA VAL A 451 24.62 -8.01 3.86
C VAL A 451 24.96 -9.49 3.77
N GLN A 452 25.45 -10.08 4.85
CA GLN A 452 25.83 -11.50 4.86
C GLN A 452 25.55 -12.10 6.25
N PRO A 453 24.40 -12.77 6.43
CA PRO A 453 24.22 -13.68 7.54
C PRO A 453 25.28 -14.77 7.54
N PHE A 454 25.75 -15.14 8.73
CA PHE A 454 26.84 -16.07 8.90
C PHE A 454 26.76 -16.88 10.20
N ILE A 455 27.50 -17.98 10.21
CA ILE A 455 27.77 -18.83 11.35
C ILE A 455 29.27 -19.18 11.33
N GLN A 456 29.94 -19.10 12.48
CA GLN A 456 31.30 -19.61 12.64
C GLN A 456 31.30 -20.85 13.54
N SER A 457 32.03 -21.87 13.12
CA SER A 457 32.22 -23.13 13.85
C SER A 457 33.33 -23.05 14.92
N ASN A 458 33.53 -24.10 15.72
CA ASN A 458 34.57 -24.16 16.77
C ASN A 458 36.02 -23.99 16.26
N ALA A 459 36.23 -24.22 14.96
CA ALA A 459 37.51 -24.00 14.28
C ALA A 459 37.59 -22.64 13.56
N TRP A 460 36.68 -21.71 13.87
CA TRP A 460 36.53 -20.41 13.20
C TRP A 460 36.22 -20.51 11.70
N ALA A 461 35.78 -21.67 11.22
CA ALA A 461 35.38 -21.82 9.83
C ALA A 461 34.10 -20.99 9.59
N TRP A 462 34.16 -20.09 8.62
CA TRP A 462 33.07 -19.18 8.26
C TRP A 462 32.10 -19.85 7.28
N HIS A 463 30.83 -19.83 7.63
CA HIS A 463 29.73 -20.26 6.77
C HIS A 463 28.78 -19.09 6.64
N GLY A 464 28.77 -18.42 5.49
CA GLY A 464 27.90 -17.26 5.30
C GLY A 464 27.32 -17.22 3.90
N ASN A 465 26.23 -16.47 3.76
CA ASN A 465 25.53 -16.28 2.50
C ASN A 465 25.59 -14.80 2.09
N TYR A 466 26.57 -14.47 1.25
CA TYR A 466 26.78 -13.10 0.78
C TYR A 466 25.64 -12.67 -0.14
N GLN A 467 25.01 -11.55 0.20
CA GLN A 467 24.00 -10.92 -0.64
C GLN A 467 24.45 -9.52 -1.01
N ALA A 468 24.71 -9.31 -2.31
CA ALA A 468 24.97 -7.98 -2.84
C ALA A 468 23.75 -7.10 -2.62
N TYR A 469 23.96 -5.85 -2.18
CA TYR A 469 22.84 -4.94 -1.96
C TYR A 469 22.02 -4.74 -3.24
N SER A 470 22.64 -4.68 -4.43
CA SER A 470 21.90 -4.59 -5.70
C SER A 470 20.90 -5.73 -5.96
N GLY A 471 21.12 -6.91 -5.36
CA GLY A 471 20.24 -8.08 -5.52
C GLY A 471 19.13 -8.20 -4.46
N LEU A 472 19.18 -7.41 -3.40
CA LEU A 472 18.16 -7.43 -2.34
C LEU A 472 16.96 -6.56 -2.74
N THR A 473 15.76 -7.01 -2.38
CA THR A 473 14.55 -6.20 -2.49
C THR A 473 14.62 -5.05 -1.48
N LYS A 474 14.47 -3.83 -1.97
CA LYS A 474 14.57 -2.60 -1.16
C LYS A 474 13.28 -2.34 -0.39
N ASN A 475 13.43 -1.78 0.79
CA ASN A 475 12.37 -1.50 1.74
C ASN A 475 11.47 -2.71 2.04
N ALA A 476 12.00 -3.92 1.92
CA ALA A 476 11.28 -5.17 2.15
C ALA A 476 12.14 -6.14 2.93
N TRP A 477 11.48 -7.12 3.55
CA TRP A 477 12.15 -8.25 4.21
C TRP A 477 12.69 -9.22 3.16
N ASN A 478 13.97 -9.55 3.27
CA ASN A 478 14.67 -10.51 2.44
C ASN A 478 14.91 -11.79 3.23
N THR A 479 14.74 -12.94 2.59
CA THR A 479 14.97 -14.24 3.21
C THR A 479 16.35 -14.74 2.83
N ILE A 480 17.21 -14.93 3.81
CA ILE A 480 18.60 -15.35 3.56
C ILE A 480 18.90 -16.55 4.44
N THR A 481 19.33 -17.65 3.82
CA THR A 481 19.60 -18.91 4.50
C THR A 481 21.09 -19.19 4.58
N VAL A 482 21.57 -19.67 5.72
CA VAL A 482 22.94 -20.13 5.94
C VAL A 482 22.89 -21.62 6.25
N THR A 483 23.49 -22.44 5.39
CA THR A 483 23.62 -23.87 5.66
C THR A 483 24.92 -24.14 6.39
N ILE A 484 24.83 -24.77 7.56
CA ILE A 484 25.98 -25.28 8.31
C ILE A 484 26.34 -26.63 7.69
N PRO A 485 27.55 -26.84 7.16
CA PRO A 485 27.96 -28.14 6.65
C PRO A 485 27.81 -29.23 7.72
N SER A 486 27.43 -30.45 7.33
CA SER A 486 27.35 -31.60 8.26
C SER A 486 28.69 -31.97 8.89
N THR A 487 29.79 -31.53 8.28
CA THR A 487 31.18 -31.71 8.76
C THR A 487 31.69 -30.54 9.60
N ALA A 488 30.86 -29.52 9.87
CA ALA A 488 31.29 -28.33 10.59
C ALA A 488 31.65 -28.66 12.06
N PRO A 489 32.83 -28.21 12.55
CA PRO A 489 33.24 -28.44 13.93
C PRO A 489 32.28 -27.82 14.96
N THR A 490 31.74 -28.65 15.85
CA THR A 490 30.86 -28.20 16.95
C THR A 490 31.63 -27.94 18.25
N PRO A 491 31.12 -27.11 19.17
CA PRO A 491 29.91 -26.28 19.06
C PRO A 491 30.10 -25.07 18.14
N MET A 492 29.01 -24.49 17.64
CA MET A 492 29.09 -23.22 16.89
C MET A 492 29.55 -22.08 17.81
N LYS A 493 30.40 -21.19 17.28
CA LYS A 493 31.06 -20.10 18.01
C LYS A 493 30.39 -18.76 17.83
N LEU A 494 30.01 -18.40 16.62
CA LEU A 494 29.26 -17.18 16.34
C LEU A 494 28.07 -17.50 15.46
N ILE A 495 27.00 -16.76 15.66
CA ILE A 495 25.95 -16.51 14.67
C ILE A 495 25.82 -15.01 14.53
N GLY A 496 25.59 -14.51 13.32
CA GLY A 496 25.44 -13.08 13.14
C GLY A 496 25.11 -12.67 11.73
N ILE A 497 25.15 -11.37 11.52
CA ILE A 497 25.06 -10.74 10.21
C ILE A 497 26.18 -9.73 10.05
N GLU A 498 26.86 -9.82 8.92
CA GLU A 498 27.79 -8.82 8.44
C GLU A 498 27.03 -7.78 7.61
N LEU A 499 27.28 -6.49 7.87
CA LEU A 499 26.81 -5.36 7.09
C LEU A 499 28.03 -4.60 6.56
N LYS A 500 28.14 -4.46 5.23
CA LYS A 500 29.24 -3.72 4.61
C LYS A 500 28.70 -2.48 3.90
N THR A 501 29.15 -1.30 4.31
CA THR A 501 28.83 -0.03 3.62
C THR A 501 29.75 0.20 2.43
N SER A 502 29.29 0.97 1.44
CA SER A 502 30.06 1.39 0.27
C SER A 502 30.65 2.80 0.39
N GLY A 503 30.17 3.59 1.36
CA GLY A 503 30.57 4.97 1.57
C GLY A 503 29.95 5.56 2.84
N ALA A 504 29.96 6.88 2.96
CA ALA A 504 29.33 7.58 4.07
C ALA A 504 27.83 7.30 4.12
N TRP A 505 27.34 6.81 5.25
CA TRP A 505 25.92 6.50 5.45
C TRP A 505 25.60 6.39 6.94
N SER A 506 24.55 7.10 7.35
CA SER A 506 23.92 6.95 8.65
C SER A 506 22.52 6.39 8.43
N GLY A 507 22.23 5.23 9.01
CA GLY A 507 20.95 4.57 8.83
C GLY A 507 20.90 3.19 9.46
N SER A 508 19.74 2.52 9.33
CA SER A 508 19.51 1.23 9.97
C SER A 508 19.07 0.15 8.99
N ILE A 509 19.48 -1.09 9.27
CA ILE A 509 18.84 -2.31 8.76
C ILE A 509 18.17 -3.05 9.93
N TYR A 510 17.29 -4.01 9.64
CA TYR A 510 16.59 -4.78 10.67
C TYR A 510 16.75 -6.27 10.40
N VAL A 511 16.94 -7.05 11.45
CA VAL A 511 17.05 -8.51 11.40
C VAL A 511 16.02 -9.11 12.33
N ASP A 512 15.33 -10.14 11.86
CA ASP A 512 14.26 -10.76 12.60
C ASP A 512 14.12 -12.27 12.28
N SER A 513 13.35 -12.96 13.12
CA SER A 513 12.93 -14.35 12.97
C SER A 513 14.04 -15.31 12.56
N ILE A 514 15.13 -15.33 13.33
CA ILE A 514 16.28 -16.22 13.08
C ILE A 514 15.96 -17.61 13.62
N ASN A 515 15.89 -18.61 12.75
CA ASN A 515 15.51 -19.99 13.10
C ASN A 515 16.31 -21.05 12.35
#